data_AF-A0A3D3GX36-F1
#
_entry.id   AF-A0A3D3GX36-F1
#
_cell.length_a   1.000
_cell.length_b   1.000
_cell.length_c   1.000
_cell.angle_alpha   90.00
_cell.angle_beta   90.00
_cell.angle_gamma   90.00
#
_symmetry.space_group_name_H-M   'P 1'
#
loop_
_entity.id
_entity.type
_entity.pdbx_description
1 polymer ?
#
loop_
_entity_poly.entity_id
_entity_poly.type
_entity_poly.pdbx_seq_one_letter_code
_entity_poly.pdbx_strand_id
1 'polypeptide(L)'
;MEPKKRSNRFSSDALRLISYCPLCEASYNPLRAKVLEERGDAHLLHIQCASCGSLVVALLFNSMSGPTSIGLVTDLTSDDVLRFKDQSIVKVDEVIDLHKLFFPTEIKSLLVEQENIIV
;
A
#
# COMPACT_ATOMS: atom_id res chain seq x y z
N MET A 1 -21.88 24.16 25.51
CA MET A 1 -20.43 24.03 25.30
C MET A 1 -20.18 22.70 24.61
N GLU A 2 -19.84 22.71 23.33
CA GLU A 2 -19.46 21.48 22.61
C GLU A 2 -18.04 21.05 22.99
N PRO A 3 -17.75 19.74 23.11
CA PRO A 3 -16.42 19.27 23.45
C PRO A 3 -15.48 19.48 22.26
N LYS A 4 -14.40 20.25 22.47
CA LYS A 4 -13.33 20.46 21.48
C LYS A 4 -12.68 19.11 21.15
N LYS A 5 -12.84 18.66 19.90
CA LYS A 5 -12.19 17.48 19.33
C LYS A 5 -10.67 17.66 19.46
N ARG A 6 -10.04 16.94 20.40
CA ARG A 6 -8.58 16.98 20.60
C ARG A 6 -7.92 16.36 19.37
N SER A 7 -7.18 17.16 18.60
CA SER A 7 -6.30 16.63 17.56
C SER A 7 -5.17 15.86 18.24
N ASN A 8 -5.16 14.54 18.14
CA ASN A 8 -4.02 13.73 18.57
C ASN A 8 -2.87 14.00 17.59
N ARG A 9 -1.96 14.91 17.99
CA ARG A 9 -0.72 15.14 17.27
C ARG A 9 0.24 14.01 17.65
N PHE A 10 0.69 13.26 16.65
CA PHE A 10 1.75 12.27 16.84
C PHE A 10 3.02 12.93 17.37
N SER A 11 3.81 12.20 18.16
CA SER A 11 5.14 12.65 18.53
C SER A 11 6.00 12.79 17.27
N SER A 12 6.92 13.76 17.28
CA SER A 12 7.86 14.00 16.19
C SER A 12 8.64 12.75 15.78
N ASP A 13 8.77 11.76 16.66
CA ASP A 13 9.56 10.55 16.46
C ASP A 13 8.87 9.49 15.58
N ALA A 14 7.53 9.38 15.59
CA ALA A 14 6.84 8.48 14.66
C ALA A 14 6.85 9.04 13.23
N LEU A 15 6.76 10.37 13.10
CA LEU A 15 6.94 11.05 11.82
C LEU A 15 8.38 10.93 11.31
N ARG A 16 9.36 10.77 12.21
CA ARG A 16 10.76 10.55 11.83
C ARG A 16 10.98 9.23 11.09
N LEU A 17 10.23 8.16 11.40
CA LEU A 17 10.41 6.87 10.74
C LEU A 17 10.02 6.86 9.25
N ILE A 18 9.21 7.81 8.80
CA ILE A 18 8.83 7.99 7.38
C ILE A 18 9.38 9.32 6.83
N SER A 19 10.61 9.69 7.20
CA SER A 19 11.24 10.95 6.75
C SER A 19 11.94 10.85 5.40
N TYR A 20 12.13 9.65 4.85
CA TYR A 20 12.90 9.43 3.63
C TYR A 20 12.22 8.42 2.71
N CYS A 21 12.37 8.66 1.41
CA CYS A 21 11.89 7.74 0.38
C CYS A 21 12.71 6.45 0.35
N PRO A 22 12.09 5.25 0.46
CA PRO A 22 12.82 3.99 0.43
C PRO A 22 13.39 3.64 -0.94
N LEU A 23 13.02 4.36 -2.01
CA LEU A 23 13.51 4.11 -3.37
C LEU A 23 14.63 5.05 -3.82
N CYS A 24 14.60 6.31 -3.39
CA CYS A 24 15.57 7.32 -3.85
C CYS A 24 16.19 8.14 -2.73
N GLU A 25 15.88 7.81 -1.47
CA GLU A 25 16.43 8.42 -0.25
C GLU A 25 16.14 9.92 -0.10
N ALA A 26 15.38 10.53 -1.01
CA ALA A 26 14.94 11.90 -0.88
C ALA A 26 14.12 12.08 0.40
N SER A 27 14.40 13.14 1.16
CA SER A 27 13.62 13.45 2.35
C SER A 27 12.17 13.79 1.98
N TYR A 28 11.23 13.14 2.66
CA TYR A 28 9.84 13.50 2.59
C TYR A 28 9.60 14.81 3.34
N ASN A 29 8.82 15.71 2.74
CA ASN A 29 8.20 16.77 3.50
C ASN A 29 6.93 16.18 4.17
N PRO A 30 6.91 15.97 5.51
CA PRO A 30 5.77 15.37 6.19
C PRO A 30 4.46 16.16 6.02
N LEU A 31 4.51 17.43 5.60
CA LEU A 31 3.32 18.23 5.25
C LEU A 31 2.65 17.81 3.94
N ARG A 32 3.28 16.96 3.12
CA ARG A 32 2.73 16.45 1.85
C ARG A 32 2.10 15.07 1.98
N ALA A 33 2.17 14.43 3.14
CA ALA A 33 1.49 13.17 3.38
C ALA A 33 -0.03 13.40 3.51
N LYS A 34 -0.82 12.62 2.79
CA LYS A 34 -2.29 12.64 2.89
C LYS A 34 -2.70 11.64 3.97
N VAL A 35 -3.32 12.13 5.04
CA VAL A 35 -3.97 11.26 6.03
C VAL A 35 -5.24 10.68 5.41
N LEU A 36 -5.30 9.36 5.28
CA LEU A 36 -6.46 8.66 4.70
C LEU A 36 -7.45 8.24 5.78
N GLU A 37 -6.97 7.82 6.95
CA GLU A 37 -7.81 7.34 8.04
C GLU A 37 -7.12 7.50 9.40
N GLU A 38 -7.91 7.77 10.43
CA GLU A 38 -7.48 7.81 11.82
C GLU A 38 -8.39 6.91 12.66
N ARG A 39 -7.81 5.94 13.38
CA ARG A 39 -8.53 5.06 14.32
C ARG A 39 -7.77 5.01 15.64
N GLY A 40 -8.27 5.74 16.64
CA GLY A 40 -7.58 5.85 17.94
C GLY A 40 -6.22 6.52 17.77
N ASP A 41 -5.16 5.80 18.12
CA ASP A 41 -3.76 6.22 17.95
C ASP A 41 -3.13 5.67 16.66
N ALA A 42 -3.91 5.11 15.74
CA ALA A 42 -3.42 4.64 14.45
C ALA A 42 -3.78 5.60 13.32
N HIS A 43 -2.83 5.92 12.45
CA HIS A 43 -3.02 6.76 11.27
C HIS A 43 -2.54 6.04 10.02
N LEU A 44 -3.41 5.98 9.02
CA LEU A 44 -3.09 5.51 7.69
C LEU A 44 -2.79 6.72 6.80
N LEU A 45 -1.61 6.72 6.19
CA LEU A 45 -1.11 7.79 5.35
C LEU A 45 -0.85 7.28 3.93
N HIS A 46 -1.04 8.16 2.96
CA HIS A 46 -0.55 7.99 1.59
C HIS A 46 0.45 9.11 1.26
N ILE A 47 1.60 8.72 0.72
CA ILE A 47 2.73 9.60 0.48
C ILE A 47 3.18 9.42 -0.96
N GLN A 48 3.26 10.52 -1.69
CA GLN A 48 3.90 10.55 -3.01
C GLN A 48 5.27 11.23 -2.91
N CYS A 49 6.32 10.56 -3.35
CA CYS A 49 7.64 11.16 -3.42
C CYS A 49 7.67 12.24 -4.51
N ALA A 50 8.03 13.47 -4.15
CA ALA A 50 8.17 14.55 -5.12
C ALA A 50 9.42 14.42 -6.03
N SER A 51 10.37 13.55 -5.67
CA SER A 51 11.62 13.35 -6.43
C SER A 51 11.48 12.27 -7.50
N CYS A 52 11.07 11.06 -7.12
CA CYS A 52 10.95 9.93 -8.05
C CYS A 52 9.51 9.51 -8.38
N GLY A 53 8.49 10.16 -7.79
CA GLY A 53 7.08 9.87 -8.04
C GLY A 53 6.52 8.63 -7.34
N SER A 54 7.35 7.84 -6.64
CA SER A 54 6.92 6.61 -5.97
C SER A 54 5.84 6.86 -4.92
N LEU A 55 4.91 5.89 -4.77
CA LEU A 55 3.84 5.97 -3.78
C LEU A 55 4.12 5.02 -2.62
N VAL A 56 3.80 5.49 -1.41
CA VAL A 56 3.94 4.73 -0.17
C VAL A 56 2.65 4.84 0.62
N VAL A 57 2.15 3.70 1.09
CA VAL A 57 1.13 3.63 2.13
C VAL A 57 1.84 3.36 3.45
N ALA A 58 1.60 4.21 4.45
CA ALA A 58 2.21 4.06 5.76
C ALA A 58 1.15 3.97 6.86
N LEU A 59 1.34 3.02 7.77
CA LEU A 59 0.54 2.88 9.00
C LEU A 59 1.41 3.26 10.18
N LEU A 60 1.00 4.27 10.94
CA LEU A 60 1.67 4.74 12.15
C LEU A 60 0.77 4.43 13.34
N PHE A 61 1.30 3.79 14.38
CA PHE A 61 0.55 3.46 15.58
C PHE A 61 1.47 3.35 16.80
N ASN A 62 0.90 3.50 17.99
CA ASN A 62 1.63 3.25 19.23
C ASN A 62 1.46 1.78 19.66
N SER A 63 2.58 1.09 19.84
CA SER A 63 2.62 -0.24 20.45
C SER A 63 3.08 -0.14 21.91
N MET A 64 3.02 -1.24 22.66
CA MET A 64 3.55 -1.28 24.03
C MET A 64 5.05 -0.96 24.12
N SER A 65 5.81 -1.20 23.06
CA SER A 65 7.24 -0.88 22.96
C SER A 65 7.52 0.52 22.41
N GLY A 66 6.48 1.31 22.12
CA GLY A 66 6.59 2.68 21.61
C GLY A 66 6.02 2.88 20.20
N PRO A 67 6.24 4.06 19.60
CA PRO A 67 5.76 4.38 18.26
C PRO A 67 6.31 3.40 17.23
N THR A 68 5.43 2.85 16.40
CA THR A 68 5.73 1.90 15.35
C THR A 68 5.21 2.45 14.02
N SER A 69 5.95 2.23 12.95
CA SER A 69 5.48 2.54 11.60
C SER A 69 5.76 1.38 10.65
N ILE A 70 4.80 1.07 9.79
CA ILE A 70 4.95 0.14 8.67
C ILE A 70 4.74 0.93 7.39
N GLY A 71 5.66 0.82 6.45
CA GLY A 71 5.56 1.45 5.13
C GLY A 71 5.57 0.39 4.03
N LEU A 72 4.68 0.53 3.07
CA LEU A 72 4.60 -0.30 1.87
C LEU A 72 4.74 0.59 0.63
N VAL A 73 5.77 0.33 -0.16
CA VAL A 73 5.88 0.90 -1.51
C VAL A 73 4.82 0.25 -2.38
N THR A 74 4.06 1.06 -3.09
CA THR A 74 2.93 0.60 -3.89
C THR A 74 2.74 1.51 -5.11
N ASP A 75 1.94 1.05 -6.06
CA ASP A 75 1.43 1.82 -7.20
C ASP A 75 0.02 2.40 -6.93
N LEU A 76 -0.60 2.07 -5.79
CA LEU A 76 -1.94 2.52 -5.44
C LEU A 76 -1.98 4.02 -5.18
N THR A 77 -2.93 4.71 -5.82
CA THR A 77 -3.26 6.10 -5.48
C THR A 77 -4.01 6.19 -4.15
N SER A 78 -4.19 7.39 -3.61
CA SER A 78 -4.97 7.55 -2.37
C SER A 78 -6.39 6.99 -2.48
N ASP A 79 -6.98 7.12 -3.66
CA ASP A 79 -8.37 6.73 -3.90
C ASP A 79 -8.47 5.20 -4.06
N ASP A 80 -7.46 4.58 -4.67
CA ASP A 80 -7.34 3.12 -4.71
C ASP A 80 -7.19 2.54 -3.30
N VAL A 81 -6.36 3.15 -2.44
CA VAL A 81 -6.21 2.68 -1.05
C VAL A 81 -7.54 2.75 -0.31
N LEU A 82 -8.30 3.85 -0.44
CA LEU A 82 -9.61 3.97 0.16
C LEU A 82 -10.62 2.95 -0.39
N ARG A 83 -10.50 2.60 -1.68
CA ARG A 83 -11.33 1.57 -2.32
C ARG A 83 -11.00 0.16 -1.82
N PHE A 84 -9.72 -0.17 -1.65
CA PHE A 84 -9.26 -1.53 -1.36
C PHE A 84 -9.07 -1.86 0.13
N LYS A 85 -8.86 -0.87 1.01
CA LYS A 85 -8.52 -1.10 2.42
C LYS A 85 -9.53 -1.93 3.21
N ASP A 86 -10.81 -1.89 2.83
CA ASP A 86 -11.91 -2.62 3.48
C ASP A 86 -12.41 -3.80 2.62
N GLN A 87 -11.75 -4.12 1.51
CA GLN A 87 -12.07 -5.28 0.66
C GLN A 87 -11.59 -6.58 1.30
N SER A 88 -12.14 -7.71 0.84
CA SER A 88 -11.65 -9.02 1.24
C SER A 88 -10.19 -9.22 0.82
N ILE A 89 -9.39 -9.76 1.74
CA ILE A 89 -8.00 -10.14 1.46
C ILE A 89 -7.98 -11.23 0.39
N VAL A 90 -7.16 -11.02 -0.64
CA VAL A 90 -6.88 -12.05 -1.65
C VAL A 90 -6.04 -13.15 -1.01
N LYS A 91 -6.55 -14.38 -1.05
CA LYS A 91 -5.87 -15.56 -0.51
C LYS A 91 -4.98 -16.20 -1.57
N VAL A 92 -3.95 -16.90 -1.10
CA VAL A 92 -3.03 -17.64 -1.96
C VAL A 92 -3.76 -18.65 -2.84
N ASP A 93 -4.72 -19.40 -2.28
CA ASP A 93 -5.49 -20.40 -3.02
C ASP A 93 -6.33 -19.76 -4.14
N GLU A 94 -6.90 -18.56 -3.91
CA GLU A 94 -7.65 -17.84 -4.95
C GLU A 94 -6.76 -17.47 -6.14
N VAL A 95 -5.50 -17.08 -5.89
CA VAL A 95 -4.52 -16.79 -6.94
C VAL A 95 -4.14 -18.06 -7.71
N ILE A 96 -3.94 -19.18 -7.00
CA ILE A 96 -3.62 -20.47 -7.62
C ILE A 96 -4.78 -20.98 -8.47
N ASP A 97 -6.01 -20.87 -7.97
CA ASP A 97 -7.22 -21.31 -8.69
C ASP A 97 -7.48 -20.45 -9.92
N LEU A 98 -7.25 -19.13 -9.82
CA LEU A 98 -7.30 -18.23 -10.96
C LEU A 98 -6.27 -18.63 -12.03
N HIS A 99 -5.03 -18.94 -11.63
CA HIS A 99 -4.00 -19.39 -12.56
C HIS A 99 -4.39 -20.69 -13.26
N LYS A 100 -4.88 -21.69 -12.52
CA LYS A 100 -5.35 -22.95 -13.11
C LYS A 100 -6.52 -22.76 -14.08
N LEU A 101 -7.41 -21.81 -13.79
CA LEU A 101 -8.55 -21.48 -14.65
C LEU A 101 -8.12 -20.86 -15.98
N PHE A 102 -7.17 -19.92 -15.96
CA PHE A 102 -6.69 -19.22 -17.16
C PHE A 102 -5.61 -19.97 -17.94
N PHE A 103 -4.86 -20.86 -17.27
CA PHE A 103 -3.80 -21.66 -17.88
C PHE A 103 -4.02 -23.16 -17.61
N PRO A 104 -5.11 -23.76 -18.13
CA PRO A 104 -5.30 -25.20 -18.01
C PRO A 104 -4.12 -25.92 -18.66
N THR A 105 -3.60 -26.93 -17.99
CA THR A 105 -2.48 -27.76 -18.46
C THR A 105 -2.72 -28.35 -19.85
N GLU A 106 -3.99 -28.50 -20.23
CA GLU A 106 -4.48 -29.02 -21.52
C GLU A 106 -4.39 -28.01 -22.67
N ILE A 107 -4.26 -26.69 -22.42
CA ILE A 107 -4.14 -25.69 -23.51
C ILE A 107 -2.72 -25.64 -24.09
N LYS A 108 -1.72 -26.25 -23.44
CA LYS A 108 -0.38 -26.38 -24.04
C LYS A 108 -0.39 -27.14 -25.37
N SER A 109 -1.32 -28.08 -25.59
CA SER A 109 -1.42 -28.75 -26.89
C SER A 109 -2.00 -27.85 -27.99
N LEU A 110 -2.85 -26.88 -27.65
CA LEU A 110 -3.46 -25.95 -28.62
C LEU A 110 -2.53 -24.78 -29.00
N LEU A 111 -1.63 -24.36 -28.11
CA LEU A 111 -0.64 -23.33 -28.40
C LEU A 111 0.55 -23.87 -29.22
N VAL A 112 0.87 -25.17 -29.09
CA VAL A 112 1.90 -25.82 -29.92
C VAL A 112 1.43 -26.07 -31.36
N GLU A 113 0.12 -26.24 -31.59
CA GLU A 113 -0.41 -26.40 -32.95
C GLU A 113 -0.46 -25.10 -33.77
N GLN A 114 -0.45 -23.93 -33.13
CA GLN A 114 -0.49 -22.63 -33.82
C GLN A 114 0.89 -22.15 -34.31
N GLU A 115 1.99 -22.66 -33.76
CA GLU A 115 3.36 -22.32 -34.21
C GLU A 115 3.79 -23.10 -35.48
N ASN A 116 3.01 -24.07 -35.95
CA ASN A 116 3.35 -24.90 -37.12
C ASN A 116 2.55 -24.52 -38.40
N ILE A 117 1.82 -23.40 -38.40
CA ILE A 117 0.99 -22.90 -39.54
C ILE A 117 1.59 -21.64 -40.18
N ILE A 118 2.90 -21.41 -40.07
CA ILE A 118 3.59 -20.44 -40.92
C ILE A 118 4.88 -21.09 -41.44
N VAL A 119 4.72 -21.90 -42.50
CA VAL A 119 5.74 -22.08 -43.55
C VAL A 119 5.30 -21.23 -44.73
#